data_AF-A0A952P7D9-F1
#
_entry.id   AF-A0A952P7D9-F1
#
_cell.length_a   1.000
_cell.length_b   1.000
_cell.length_c   1.000
_cell.angle_alpha   90.00
_cell.angle_beta   90.00
_cell.angle_gamma   90.00
#
_symmetry.space_group_name_H-M   'P 1'
#
loop_
_entity.id
_entity.type
_entity.pdbx_description
1 polymer ?
#
loop_
_entity_poly.entity_id
_entity_poly.type
_entity_poly.pdbx_seq_one_letter_code
_entity_poly.pdbx_strand_id
1 'polypeptide(L)'
;MKSKLILGMIATTLIATTAFAGPAARGVNVANIKAEMSKYTDTVVKSYLFGKGRTSANGLASQAAKIAGDKAFDKFELRADEKSAVTTALTVSSKEGRSDSLVEKRLENLAALIGARKVGQSLKERSETDAQAEGQSLIDASSALMKTLANSIYKGTKTTSQRLSKEEMTDSSKALEKLENISESIVRMDKSERDMYTAVEVKRDELLQTGKFSGEEALVEAVMTVKAVDKTKAMEIVRKLKDCV
;
A
#
# COMPACT_ATOMS: atom_id res chain seq x y z
N MET A 1 -7.55 -35.10 40.43
CA MET A 1 -8.93 -34.58 40.20
C MET A 1 -9.02 -34.15 38.75
N LYS A 2 -9.85 -34.84 37.96
CA LYS A 2 -10.00 -34.66 36.51
C LYS A 2 -11.28 -33.86 36.22
N SER A 3 -11.13 -32.87 35.34
CA SER A 3 -12.09 -32.32 34.36
C SER A 3 -13.59 -32.54 34.59
N LYS A 4 -14.33 -31.43 34.70
CA LYS A 4 -15.67 -31.30 34.11
C LYS A 4 -15.82 -29.93 33.44
N LEU A 5 -16.09 -29.98 32.14
CA LEU A 5 -16.63 -28.91 31.29
C LEU A 5 -17.98 -28.40 31.84
N ILE A 6 -18.17 -27.07 31.74
CA ILE A 6 -19.45 -26.39 31.46
C ILE A 6 -19.02 -25.14 30.64
N LEU A 7 -19.03 -25.12 29.30
CA LEU A 7 -20.17 -24.91 28.40
C LEU A 7 -21.10 -23.77 28.85
N GLY A 8 -20.66 -22.54 28.62
CA GLY A 8 -21.45 -21.33 28.72
C GLY A 8 -20.99 -20.28 27.69
N MET A 9 -21.67 -20.24 26.56
CA MET A 9 -21.87 -19.07 25.69
C MET A 9 -20.73 -18.02 25.63
N ILE A 10 -19.65 -18.34 24.92
CA ILE A 10 -18.97 -17.33 24.10
C ILE A 10 -19.11 -17.81 22.67
N ALA A 11 -20.30 -17.56 22.12
CA ALA A 11 -20.53 -17.61 20.69
C ALA A 11 -19.57 -16.62 20.02
N THR A 12 -18.50 -17.15 19.44
CA THR A 12 -18.05 -16.83 18.08
C THR A 12 -18.56 -15.50 17.52
N THR A 13 -18.01 -14.40 18.00
CA THR A 13 -17.80 -13.18 17.21
C THR A 13 -16.32 -12.85 17.27
N LEU A 14 -15.51 -13.76 16.71
CA LEU A 14 -14.30 -13.36 16.01
C LEU A 14 -14.74 -12.44 14.85
N ILE A 15 -14.93 -11.14 15.14
CA ILE A 15 -14.81 -10.09 14.14
C ILE A 15 -13.31 -9.83 13.99
N ALA A 16 -12.60 -10.88 13.63
CA ALA A 16 -11.19 -10.87 13.29
C ALA A 16 -11.16 -11.52 11.90
N THR A 17 -10.71 -10.76 10.91
CA THR A 17 -10.52 -11.14 9.48
C THR A 17 -11.73 -11.18 8.52
N THR A 18 -12.95 -10.81 8.93
CA THR A 18 -14.14 -10.90 8.02
C THR A 18 -14.79 -9.56 7.66
N ALA A 19 -14.25 -8.41 8.08
CA ALA A 19 -14.85 -7.11 7.75
C ALA A 19 -14.74 -6.72 6.25
N PHE A 20 -13.96 -7.48 5.46
CA PHE A 20 -13.66 -7.15 4.06
C PHE A 20 -13.71 -8.36 3.10
N ALA A 21 -14.27 -9.50 3.50
CA ALA A 21 -14.33 -10.68 2.65
C ALA A 21 -15.49 -10.58 1.64
N GLY A 22 -15.17 -10.18 0.40
CA GLY A 22 -16.02 -10.40 -0.75
C GLY A 22 -15.91 -11.85 -1.25
N PRO A 23 -16.84 -12.34 -2.09
CA PRO A 23 -16.79 -13.70 -2.60
C PRO A 23 -15.49 -13.94 -3.38
N ALA A 24 -14.73 -14.96 -2.99
CA ALA A 24 -13.53 -15.41 -3.68
C ALA A 24 -13.88 -15.84 -5.12
N ALA A 25 -13.17 -15.27 -6.10
CA ALA A 25 -13.34 -15.59 -7.53
C ALA A 25 -13.09 -17.09 -7.78
N ARG A 26 -14.05 -17.77 -8.41
CA ARG A 26 -14.00 -19.22 -8.67
C ARG A 26 -13.15 -19.47 -9.91
N GLY A 27 -11.86 -19.72 -9.72
CA GLY A 27 -10.95 -20.14 -10.79
C GLY A 27 -9.53 -19.61 -10.64
N VAL A 28 -9.34 -18.64 -9.76
CA VAL A 28 -8.05 -18.03 -9.49
C VAL A 28 -7.47 -18.60 -8.20
N ASN A 29 -6.44 -19.43 -8.30
CA ASN A 29 -5.74 -19.90 -7.11
C ASN A 29 -4.86 -18.78 -6.54
N VAL A 30 -5.41 -18.06 -5.55
CA VAL A 30 -4.74 -16.97 -4.82
C VAL A 30 -3.37 -17.39 -4.28
N ALA A 31 -3.18 -18.67 -3.91
CA ALA A 31 -1.89 -19.17 -3.45
C ALA A 31 -0.85 -19.22 -4.57
N ASN A 32 -1.25 -19.54 -5.81
CA ASN A 32 -0.35 -19.53 -6.97
C ASN A 32 0.03 -18.11 -7.36
N ILE A 33 -0.90 -17.16 -7.31
CA ILE A 33 -0.61 -15.72 -7.54
C ILE A 33 0.37 -15.21 -6.49
N LYS A 34 0.14 -15.52 -5.22
CA LYS A 34 1.06 -15.18 -4.12
C LYS A 34 2.45 -15.76 -4.35
N ALA A 35 2.54 -17.03 -4.75
CA ALA A 35 3.81 -17.69 -5.05
C ALA A 35 4.53 -17.06 -6.26
N GLU A 36 3.79 -16.70 -7.31
CA GLU A 36 4.34 -16.07 -8.52
C GLU A 36 4.82 -14.64 -8.24
N MET A 37 4.06 -13.88 -7.44
CA MET A 37 4.45 -12.56 -6.95
C MET A 37 5.69 -12.63 -6.05
N SER A 38 5.75 -13.56 -5.08
CA SER A 38 6.91 -13.74 -4.22
C SER A 38 8.14 -14.16 -5.02
N LYS A 39 8.01 -15.13 -5.92
CA LYS A 39 9.09 -15.56 -6.80
C LYS A 39 9.62 -14.39 -7.63
N TYR A 40 8.76 -13.57 -8.22
CA TYR A 40 9.20 -12.44 -9.02
C TYR A 40 9.82 -11.33 -8.17
N THR A 41 9.20 -11.00 -7.05
CA THR A 41 9.69 -9.96 -6.11
C THR A 41 11.08 -10.35 -5.59
N ASP A 42 11.24 -11.56 -5.06
CA ASP A 42 12.49 -12.01 -4.43
C ASP A 42 13.58 -12.37 -5.46
N THR A 43 13.21 -13.04 -6.55
CA THR A 43 14.20 -13.59 -7.50
C THR A 43 14.55 -12.62 -8.62
N VAL A 44 13.63 -11.75 -9.04
CA VAL A 44 13.81 -10.89 -10.22
C VAL A 44 13.95 -9.44 -9.83
N VAL A 45 13.23 -8.95 -8.83
CA VAL A 45 13.24 -7.51 -8.54
C VAL A 45 14.18 -7.17 -7.39
N LYS A 46 14.23 -7.92 -6.29
CA LYS A 46 15.23 -7.68 -5.23
C LYS A 46 16.66 -7.91 -5.73
N SER A 47 16.91 -8.98 -6.46
CA SER A 47 18.22 -9.24 -7.09
C SER A 47 18.62 -8.19 -8.14
N TYR A 48 17.67 -7.69 -8.94
CA TYR A 48 17.90 -6.70 -10.00
C TYR A 48 17.96 -5.25 -9.48
N LEU A 49 17.17 -4.88 -8.48
CA LEU A 49 17.20 -3.56 -7.84
C LEU A 49 18.38 -3.45 -6.88
N PHE A 50 18.70 -4.50 -6.11
CA PHE A 50 19.72 -4.41 -5.06
C PHE A 50 21.11 -4.93 -5.46
N GLY A 51 21.23 -5.82 -6.46
CA GLY A 51 22.51 -6.31 -7.00
C GLY A 51 23.55 -6.71 -5.93
N LYS A 52 24.84 -6.50 -6.22
CA LYS A 52 25.92 -6.51 -5.20
C LYS A 52 25.94 -5.22 -4.34
N GLY A 53 24.95 -4.34 -4.47
CA GLY A 53 24.93 -2.99 -3.90
C GLY A 53 24.67 -2.94 -2.40
N ARG A 54 24.06 -3.98 -1.82
CA ARG A 54 23.91 -4.15 -0.36
C ARG A 54 25.24 -4.07 0.41
N THR A 55 26.38 -4.32 -0.26
CA THR A 55 27.73 -4.34 0.33
C THR A 55 28.63 -3.19 -0.14
N SER A 56 28.12 -2.21 -0.89
CA SER A 56 28.93 -1.08 -1.39
C SER A 56 28.99 0.09 -0.38
N ALA A 57 30.17 0.74 -0.28
CA ALA A 57 30.47 1.80 0.70
C ALA A 57 29.55 3.05 0.65
N ASN A 58 28.76 3.22 -0.42
CA ASN A 58 27.84 4.36 -0.60
C ASN A 58 26.35 4.01 -0.30
N GLY A 59 26.04 2.76 0.04
CA GLY A 59 24.70 2.32 0.47
C GLY A 59 23.61 2.30 -0.62
N LEU A 60 22.48 1.65 -0.33
CA LEU A 60 21.30 1.55 -1.22
C LEU A 60 20.64 2.90 -1.51
N ALA A 61 20.72 3.83 -0.56
CA ALA A 61 20.13 5.16 -0.69
C ALA A 61 20.75 6.00 -1.82
N SER A 62 22.05 5.82 -2.10
CA SER A 62 22.74 6.52 -3.20
C SER A 62 22.33 6.05 -4.59
N GLN A 63 21.72 4.86 -4.69
CA GLN A 63 21.32 4.23 -5.96
C GLN A 63 19.81 4.31 -6.20
N ALA A 64 19.02 4.67 -5.19
CA ALA A 64 17.56 4.64 -5.20
C ALA A 64 16.94 5.49 -6.33
N ALA A 65 17.49 6.69 -6.59
CA ALA A 65 17.02 7.56 -7.67
C ALA A 65 17.17 6.92 -9.06
N LYS A 66 18.34 6.31 -9.31
CA LYS A 66 18.64 5.63 -10.57
C LYS A 66 17.79 4.38 -10.73
N ILE A 67 17.60 3.62 -9.66
CA ILE A 67 16.73 2.44 -9.63
C ILE A 67 15.28 2.82 -9.95
N ALA A 68 14.77 3.90 -9.37
CA ALA A 68 13.41 4.40 -9.64
C ALA A 68 13.24 4.84 -11.10
N GLY A 69 14.20 5.63 -11.60
CA GLY A 69 14.24 6.13 -12.98
C GLY A 69 14.30 5.01 -14.01
N ASP A 70 15.31 4.14 -13.91
CA ASP A 70 15.62 3.14 -14.93
C ASP A 70 14.64 1.95 -14.95
N LYS A 71 13.90 1.70 -13.85
CA LYS A 71 13.19 0.41 -13.67
C LYS A 71 11.71 0.53 -13.30
N ALA A 72 11.27 1.64 -12.71
CA ALA A 72 9.88 1.81 -12.29
C ALA A 72 9.10 2.79 -13.17
N PHE A 73 9.66 3.94 -13.52
CA PHE A 73 8.91 5.01 -14.21
C PHE A 73 8.44 4.67 -15.62
N ASP A 74 9.07 3.70 -16.28
CA ASP A 74 8.61 3.22 -17.59
C ASP A 74 7.53 2.13 -17.48
N LYS A 75 7.30 1.60 -16.28
CA LYS A 75 6.27 0.58 -16.00
C LYS A 75 4.98 1.20 -15.47
N PHE A 76 5.07 2.37 -14.84
CA PHE A 76 3.95 3.10 -14.29
C PHE A 76 3.74 4.40 -15.08
N GLU A 77 2.51 4.67 -15.52
CA GLU A 77 2.13 5.88 -16.26
C GLU A 77 2.08 7.11 -15.34
N LEU A 78 3.19 7.42 -14.67
CA LEU A 78 3.30 8.53 -13.73
C LEU A 78 3.50 9.85 -14.48
N ARG A 79 2.87 10.91 -13.98
CA ARG A 79 3.10 12.29 -14.42
C ARG A 79 4.49 12.77 -13.97
N ALA A 80 4.98 13.86 -14.57
CA ALA A 80 6.33 14.36 -14.29
C ALA A 80 6.52 14.79 -12.82
N ASP A 81 5.51 15.41 -12.24
CA ASP A 81 5.44 15.79 -10.82
C ASP A 81 5.42 14.55 -9.91
N GLU A 82 4.69 13.49 -10.28
CA GLU A 82 4.66 12.22 -9.55
C GLU A 82 6.02 11.49 -9.61
N LYS A 83 6.67 11.47 -10.77
CA LYS A 83 8.04 10.93 -10.91
C LYS A 83 9.04 11.68 -10.03
N SER A 84 8.94 13.01 -9.99
CA SER A 84 9.76 13.84 -9.10
C SER A 84 9.45 13.53 -7.64
N ALA A 85 8.17 13.44 -7.25
CA ALA A 85 7.73 13.16 -5.89
C ALA A 85 8.19 11.77 -5.41
N VAL A 86 8.09 10.74 -6.26
CA VAL A 86 8.63 9.40 -5.96
C VAL A 86 10.14 9.43 -5.83
N THR A 87 10.84 10.12 -6.73
CA THR A 87 12.30 10.27 -6.64
C THR A 87 12.67 10.94 -5.32
N THR A 88 11.98 12.01 -4.96
CA THR A 88 12.12 12.69 -3.66
C THR A 88 11.80 11.74 -2.51
N ALA A 89 10.72 10.98 -2.53
CA ALA A 89 10.41 10.00 -1.48
C ALA A 89 11.49 8.90 -1.37
N LEU A 90 12.14 8.53 -2.47
CA LEU A 90 13.20 7.52 -2.48
C LEU A 90 14.59 8.08 -2.14
N THR A 91 14.77 9.41 -2.10
CA THR A 91 16.08 10.06 -1.91
C THR A 91 16.14 11.02 -0.72
N VAL A 92 15.02 11.66 -0.39
CA VAL A 92 14.86 12.63 0.68
C VAL A 92 14.17 11.92 1.84
N SER A 93 14.93 11.76 2.92
CA SER A 93 14.39 11.34 4.21
C SER A 93 13.31 12.32 4.66
N SER A 94 12.40 11.88 5.52
CA SER A 94 11.76 12.82 6.45
C SER A 94 12.85 13.70 7.10
N LYS A 95 12.46 14.85 7.65
CA LYS A 95 13.33 15.88 8.26
C LYS A 95 14.32 15.41 9.36
N GLU A 96 14.53 14.11 9.56
CA GLU A 96 15.28 13.49 10.66
C GLU A 96 16.52 12.69 10.21
N GLY A 97 16.94 12.80 8.94
CA GLY A 97 18.17 12.18 8.46
C GLY A 97 17.96 10.77 7.90
N ARG A 98 18.93 10.37 7.09
CA ARG A 98 18.94 9.14 6.30
C ARG A 98 18.81 7.90 7.19
N SER A 99 17.60 7.37 7.35
CA SER A 99 17.42 5.97 7.73
C SER A 99 17.52 5.12 6.48
N ASP A 100 18.66 4.48 6.25
CA ASP A 100 18.86 3.56 5.14
C ASP A 100 17.79 2.44 5.12
N SER A 101 17.27 2.09 6.30
CA SER A 101 16.17 1.13 6.47
C SER A 101 14.85 1.61 5.83
N LEU A 102 14.52 2.90 5.92
CA LEU A 102 13.30 3.43 5.29
C LEU A 102 13.41 3.42 3.77
N VAL A 103 14.58 3.79 3.23
CA VAL A 103 14.83 3.77 1.79
C VAL A 103 14.82 2.34 1.26
N GLU A 104 15.45 1.40 1.96
CA GLU A 104 15.42 -0.02 1.61
C GLU A 104 13.98 -0.54 1.55
N LYS A 105 13.17 -0.24 2.56
CA LYS A 105 11.76 -0.68 2.59
C LYS A 105 10.92 -0.06 1.48
N ARG A 106 11.12 1.20 1.14
CA ARG A 106 10.46 1.85 -0.02
C ARG A 106 10.87 1.20 -1.34
N LEU A 107 12.14 0.82 -1.49
CA LEU A 107 12.63 0.07 -2.66
C LEU A 107 12.08 -1.36 -2.71
N GLU A 108 11.91 -2.03 -1.57
CA GLU A 108 11.24 -3.34 -1.49
C GLU A 108 9.76 -3.24 -1.89
N ASN A 109 9.05 -2.21 -1.43
CA ASN A 109 7.68 -1.95 -1.86
C ASN A 109 7.62 -1.69 -3.36
N LEU A 110 8.51 -0.85 -3.90
CA LEU A 110 8.61 -0.62 -5.34
C LEU A 110 8.79 -1.94 -6.11
N ALA A 111 9.62 -2.83 -5.58
CA ALA A 111 9.85 -4.14 -6.15
C ALA A 111 8.58 -4.98 -6.25
N ALA A 112 7.82 -5.02 -5.15
CA ALA A 112 6.57 -5.75 -5.04
C ALA A 112 5.51 -5.19 -5.99
N LEU A 113 5.42 -3.87 -6.15
CA LEU A 113 4.46 -3.24 -7.06
C LEU A 113 4.77 -3.56 -8.54
N ILE A 114 6.05 -3.54 -8.94
CA ILE A 114 6.46 -3.96 -10.29
C ILE A 114 6.10 -5.44 -10.53
N GLY A 115 6.34 -6.30 -9.54
CA GLY A 115 5.98 -7.71 -9.60
C GLY A 115 4.47 -7.92 -9.73
N ALA A 116 3.67 -7.25 -8.91
CA ALA A 116 2.22 -7.27 -8.95
C ALA A 116 1.70 -6.88 -10.34
N ARG A 117 2.25 -5.79 -10.92
CA ARG A 117 1.85 -5.33 -12.25
C ARG A 117 2.13 -6.37 -13.34
N LYS A 118 3.31 -7.00 -13.32
CA LYS A 118 3.67 -8.02 -14.32
C LYS A 118 2.82 -9.28 -14.21
N VAL A 119 2.59 -9.76 -12.99
CA VAL A 119 1.68 -10.89 -12.75
C VAL A 119 0.26 -10.51 -13.20
N GLY A 120 -0.17 -9.28 -12.90
CA GLY A 120 -1.46 -8.76 -13.34
C GLY A 120 -1.61 -8.73 -14.86
N GLN A 121 -0.57 -8.32 -15.60
CA GLN A 121 -0.54 -8.35 -17.06
C GLN A 121 -0.67 -9.79 -17.61
N SER A 122 0.12 -10.72 -17.06
CA SER A 122 0.06 -12.15 -17.43
C SER A 122 -1.34 -12.75 -17.20
N LEU A 123 -2.01 -12.39 -16.10
CA LEU A 123 -3.37 -12.83 -15.80
C LEU A 123 -4.41 -12.19 -16.71
N LYS A 124 -4.24 -10.92 -17.06
CA LYS A 124 -5.12 -10.18 -17.96
C LYS A 124 -5.11 -10.71 -19.41
N GLU A 125 -4.01 -11.33 -19.82
CA GLU A 125 -3.87 -11.97 -21.14
C GLU A 125 -4.56 -13.34 -21.22
N ARG A 126 -5.02 -13.89 -20.10
CA ARG A 126 -5.73 -15.19 -20.08
C ARG A 126 -7.15 -15.06 -20.58
N SER A 127 -7.73 -16.17 -21.01
CA SER A 127 -9.10 -16.23 -21.54
C SER A 127 -10.18 -16.24 -20.45
N GLU A 128 -9.84 -16.63 -19.22
CA GLU A 128 -10.82 -16.70 -18.13
C GLU A 128 -11.14 -15.31 -17.56
N THR A 129 -12.41 -14.93 -17.54
CA THR A 129 -12.88 -13.62 -17.03
C THR A 129 -12.43 -13.35 -15.60
N ASP A 130 -12.46 -14.35 -14.73
CA ASP A 130 -12.02 -14.21 -13.34
C ASP A 130 -10.51 -13.92 -13.24
N ALA A 131 -9.70 -14.54 -14.09
CA ALA A 131 -8.27 -14.27 -14.17
C ALA A 131 -8.00 -12.86 -14.70
N GLN A 132 -8.77 -12.42 -15.70
CA GLN A 132 -8.69 -11.06 -16.22
C GLN A 132 -9.04 -10.00 -15.16
N ALA A 133 -10.10 -10.24 -14.38
CA ALA A 133 -10.54 -9.36 -13.32
C ALA A 133 -9.52 -9.27 -12.17
N GLU A 134 -8.92 -10.41 -11.77
CA GLU A 134 -7.83 -10.42 -10.80
C GLU A 134 -6.60 -9.68 -11.34
N GLY A 135 -6.25 -9.92 -12.60
CA GLY A 135 -5.12 -9.29 -13.26
C GLY A 135 -5.25 -7.76 -13.33
N GLN A 136 -6.44 -7.28 -13.68
CA GLN A 136 -6.74 -5.85 -13.68
C GLN A 136 -6.67 -5.25 -12.26
N SER A 137 -7.22 -5.94 -11.26
CA SER A 137 -7.15 -5.51 -9.86
C SER A 137 -5.71 -5.38 -9.35
N LEU A 138 -4.81 -6.29 -9.72
CA LEU A 138 -3.38 -6.18 -9.39
C LEU A 138 -2.70 -5.00 -10.09
N ILE A 139 -3.05 -4.73 -11.36
CA ILE A 139 -2.55 -3.59 -12.12
C ILE A 139 -3.00 -2.28 -11.47
N ASP A 140 -4.29 -2.17 -11.13
CA ASP A 140 -4.87 -0.97 -10.52
C ASP A 140 -4.27 -0.71 -9.14
N ALA A 141 -4.19 -1.75 -8.30
CA ALA A 141 -3.56 -1.67 -6.99
C ALA A 141 -2.09 -1.26 -7.09
N SER A 142 -1.33 -1.85 -8.02
CA SER A 142 0.08 -1.47 -8.21
C SER A 142 0.23 0.01 -8.57
N SER A 143 -0.70 0.54 -9.36
CA SER A 143 -0.67 1.93 -9.83
C SER A 143 -1.09 2.90 -8.72
N ALA A 144 -2.13 2.57 -7.97
CA ALA A 144 -2.60 3.38 -6.84
C ALA A 144 -1.56 3.40 -5.69
N LEU A 145 -0.97 2.26 -5.35
CA LEU A 145 0.04 2.19 -4.29
C LEU A 145 1.36 2.87 -4.68
N MET A 146 1.69 2.94 -5.97
CA MET A 146 2.82 3.73 -6.44
C MET A 146 2.60 5.23 -6.15
N LYS A 147 1.35 5.71 -6.24
CA LYS A 147 0.98 7.07 -5.84
C LYS A 147 1.05 7.27 -4.33
N THR A 148 0.86 6.23 -3.51
CA THR A 148 1.08 6.31 -2.05
C THR A 148 2.52 6.72 -1.74
N LEU A 149 3.50 6.14 -2.44
CA LEU A 149 4.91 6.51 -2.31
C LEU A 149 5.16 7.96 -2.76
N ALA A 150 4.58 8.37 -3.89
CA ALA A 150 4.64 9.76 -4.36
C ALA A 150 4.05 10.72 -3.31
N ASN A 151 2.90 10.37 -2.75
CA ASN A 151 2.14 11.19 -1.83
C ASN A 151 2.70 11.18 -0.39
N SER A 152 3.70 10.34 -0.09
CA SER A 152 4.37 10.30 1.22
C SER A 152 5.00 11.65 1.60
N ILE A 153 5.39 12.45 0.61
CA ILE A 153 5.97 13.78 0.82
C ILE A 153 4.97 14.78 1.42
N TYR A 154 3.67 14.52 1.30
CA TYR A 154 2.61 15.39 1.84
C TYR A 154 2.30 15.12 3.31
N LYS A 155 2.81 14.02 3.88
CA LYS A 155 2.66 13.70 5.31
C LYS A 155 3.30 14.79 6.18
N GLY A 156 2.58 15.30 7.16
CA GLY A 156 3.07 16.32 8.10
C GLY A 156 3.41 17.69 7.48
N THR A 157 3.01 17.94 6.23
CA THR A 157 3.26 19.23 5.55
C THR A 157 2.41 20.38 6.09
N LYS A 158 1.24 20.07 6.65
CA LYS A 158 0.39 21.01 7.39
C LYS A 158 0.32 20.57 8.85
N THR A 159 0.90 21.36 9.75
CA THR A 159 0.93 21.07 11.20
C THR A 159 -0.36 21.49 11.92
N THR A 160 -1.24 22.21 11.24
CA THR A 160 -2.54 22.64 11.75
C THR A 160 -3.62 22.19 10.77
N SER A 161 -4.63 21.48 11.28
CA SER A 161 -5.80 21.01 10.54
C SER A 161 -7.02 21.80 10.99
N GLN A 162 -7.90 22.13 10.04
CA GLN A 162 -9.21 22.73 10.34
C GLN A 162 -10.31 21.67 10.51
N ARG A 163 -10.01 20.40 10.21
CA ARG A 163 -10.99 19.31 10.11
C ARG A 163 -10.75 18.18 11.12
N LEU A 164 -9.50 17.97 11.51
CA LEU A 164 -9.05 16.91 12.41
C LEU A 164 -8.49 17.51 13.71
N SER A 165 -8.79 16.87 14.83
CA SER A 165 -8.15 17.15 16.10
C SER A 165 -6.67 16.75 16.05
N LYS A 166 -5.88 17.22 17.02
CA LYS A 166 -4.46 16.85 17.13
C LYS A 166 -4.25 15.32 17.25
N GLU A 167 -5.15 14.64 17.97
CA GLU A 167 -5.10 13.18 18.13
C GLU A 167 -5.46 12.48 16.82
N GLU A 168 -6.50 12.95 16.11
CA GLU A 168 -6.92 12.39 14.82
C GLU A 168 -5.85 12.58 13.74
N MET A 169 -5.15 13.72 13.75
CA MET A 169 -3.97 13.96 12.91
C MET A 169 -2.84 12.97 13.22
N THR A 170 -2.61 12.68 14.50
CA THR A 170 -1.57 11.73 14.92
C THR A 170 -1.90 10.30 14.48
N ASP A 171 -3.14 9.87 14.69
CA ASP A 171 -3.62 8.56 14.25
C ASP A 171 -3.51 8.41 12.73
N SER A 172 -3.94 9.43 11.99
CA SER A 172 -3.90 9.45 10.52
C SER A 172 -2.46 9.44 9.99
N SER A 173 -1.56 10.20 10.61
CA SER A 173 -0.14 10.20 10.24
C SER A 173 0.51 8.82 10.44
N LYS A 174 0.18 8.12 11.54
CA LYS A 174 0.68 6.76 11.78
C LYS A 174 0.06 5.74 10.81
N ALA A 175 -1.22 5.89 10.48
CA ALA A 175 -1.86 5.06 9.47
C ALA A 175 -1.23 5.24 8.08
N LEU A 176 -0.88 6.49 7.68
CA LEU A 176 -0.16 6.76 6.44
C LEU A 176 1.24 6.13 6.42
N GLU A 177 1.98 6.21 7.52
CA GLU A 177 3.26 5.52 7.66
C GLU A 177 3.10 4.01 7.56
N LYS A 178 2.02 3.44 8.09
CA LYS A 178 1.76 2.02 7.96
C LYS A 178 1.37 1.65 6.52
N LEU A 179 0.50 2.42 5.86
CA LEU A 179 0.10 2.24 4.44
C LEU A 179 1.31 2.24 3.50
N GLU A 180 2.21 3.19 3.69
CA GLU A 180 3.49 3.26 2.98
C GLU A 180 4.33 1.98 3.17
N ASN A 181 4.18 1.30 4.30
CA ASN A 181 4.95 0.14 4.71
C ASN A 181 4.28 -1.22 4.41
N ILE A 182 3.01 -1.25 3.98
CA ILE A 182 2.25 -2.49 3.70
C ILE A 182 1.89 -2.65 2.22
N SER A 183 2.46 -1.83 1.33
CA SER A 183 2.14 -1.89 -0.11
C SER A 183 2.39 -3.29 -0.70
N GLU A 184 3.45 -3.98 -0.28
CA GLU A 184 3.68 -5.41 -0.61
C GLU A 184 2.55 -6.34 -0.10
N SER A 185 2.05 -6.09 1.11
CA SER A 185 0.96 -6.89 1.69
C SER A 185 -0.36 -6.65 0.98
N ILE A 186 -0.68 -5.41 0.60
CA ILE A 186 -1.95 -5.05 -0.08
C ILE A 186 -2.06 -5.76 -1.42
N VAL A 187 -0.99 -5.78 -2.22
CA VAL A 187 -1.03 -6.50 -3.50
C VAL A 187 -1.19 -8.03 -3.32
N ARG A 188 -0.88 -8.56 -2.13
CA ARG A 188 -1.06 -9.97 -1.76
C ARG A 188 -2.39 -10.26 -1.04
N MET A 189 -3.21 -9.25 -0.75
CA MET A 189 -4.54 -9.46 -0.18
C MET A 189 -5.48 -10.11 -1.20
N ASP A 190 -6.65 -10.54 -0.72
CA ASP A 190 -7.71 -10.94 -1.65
C ASP A 190 -8.16 -9.75 -2.50
N LYS A 191 -8.86 -10.05 -3.61
CA LYS A 191 -9.31 -9.04 -4.56
C LYS A 191 -10.15 -7.94 -3.92
N SER A 192 -11.10 -8.32 -3.07
CA SER A 192 -12.04 -7.38 -2.43
C SER A 192 -11.34 -6.39 -1.52
N GLU A 193 -10.41 -6.87 -0.69
CA GLU A 193 -9.60 -6.06 0.20
C GLU A 193 -8.69 -5.14 -0.62
N ARG A 194 -7.98 -5.70 -1.59
CA ARG A 194 -7.07 -4.96 -2.45
C ARG A 194 -7.77 -3.85 -3.24
N ASP A 195 -8.93 -4.14 -3.83
CA ASP A 195 -9.72 -3.15 -4.59
C ASP A 195 -10.19 -2.01 -3.68
N MET A 196 -10.57 -2.31 -2.44
CA MET A 196 -10.94 -1.29 -1.47
C MET A 196 -9.76 -0.36 -1.15
N TYR A 197 -8.59 -0.91 -0.80
CA TYR A 197 -7.40 -0.10 -0.54
C TYR A 197 -7.04 0.76 -1.75
N THR A 198 -7.14 0.18 -2.94
CA THR A 198 -6.92 0.86 -4.22
C THR A 198 -7.87 2.04 -4.37
N ALA A 199 -9.17 1.86 -4.12
CA ALA A 199 -10.16 2.93 -4.22
C ALA A 199 -9.90 4.08 -3.22
N VAL A 200 -9.52 3.75 -1.98
CA VAL A 200 -9.15 4.76 -0.97
C VAL A 200 -7.94 5.58 -1.43
N GLU A 201 -6.90 4.92 -1.95
CA GLU A 201 -5.69 5.61 -2.42
C GLU A 201 -5.95 6.47 -3.67
N VAL A 202 -6.75 6.00 -4.62
CA VAL A 202 -7.19 6.79 -5.78
C VAL A 202 -7.92 8.05 -5.31
N LYS A 203 -8.88 7.91 -4.38
CA LYS A 203 -9.62 9.05 -3.85
C LYS A 203 -8.73 10.02 -3.07
N ARG A 204 -7.78 9.51 -2.29
CA ARG A 204 -6.81 10.32 -1.55
C ARG A 204 -5.94 11.14 -2.50
N ASP A 205 -5.46 10.53 -3.59
CA ASP A 205 -4.68 11.20 -4.63
C ASP A 205 -5.46 12.36 -5.27
N GLU A 206 -6.73 12.13 -5.66
CA GLU A 206 -7.62 13.18 -6.17
C GLU A 206 -7.75 14.36 -5.19
N LEU A 207 -7.94 14.06 -3.90
CA LEU A 207 -8.10 15.07 -2.86
C LEU A 207 -6.82 15.89 -2.64
N LEU A 208 -5.66 15.23 -2.67
CA LEU A 208 -4.36 15.90 -2.55
C LEU A 208 -4.08 16.85 -3.70
N GLN A 209 -4.46 16.49 -4.93
CA GLN A 209 -4.31 17.34 -6.11
C GLN A 209 -5.12 18.65 -6.02
N THR A 210 -6.15 18.71 -5.17
CA THR A 210 -6.88 19.96 -4.93
C THR A 210 -6.10 20.99 -4.10
N GLY A 211 -5.03 20.58 -3.40
CA GLY A 211 -4.27 21.41 -2.47
C GLY A 211 -5.01 21.80 -1.18
N LYS A 212 -6.30 21.48 -1.08
CA LYS A 212 -7.16 21.87 0.06
C LYS A 212 -6.86 21.06 1.31
N PHE A 213 -6.49 19.79 1.15
CA PHE A 213 -6.31 18.84 2.24
C PHE A 213 -4.83 18.68 2.60
N SER A 214 -4.52 18.38 3.86
CA SER A 214 -3.26 17.71 4.22
C SER A 214 -3.29 16.23 3.81
N GLY A 215 -2.15 15.53 3.90
CA GLY A 215 -2.11 14.08 3.69
C GLY A 215 -3.06 13.32 4.62
N GLU A 216 -3.08 13.72 5.89
CA GLU A 216 -3.92 13.14 6.94
C GLU A 216 -5.41 13.41 6.69
N GLU A 217 -5.76 14.67 6.39
CA GLU A 217 -7.15 15.03 6.08
C GLU A 217 -7.66 14.31 4.82
N ALA A 218 -6.81 14.21 3.79
CA ALA A 218 -7.15 13.51 2.56
C ALA A 218 -7.39 12.01 2.78
N LEU A 219 -6.63 11.36 3.68
CA LEU A 219 -6.86 9.95 4.03
C LEU A 219 -8.24 9.76 4.66
N VAL A 220 -8.59 10.57 5.66
CA VAL A 220 -9.87 10.45 6.36
C VAL A 220 -11.04 10.70 5.41
N GLU A 221 -10.95 11.77 4.61
CA GLU A 221 -11.97 12.13 3.62
C GLU A 221 -12.12 11.05 2.52
N ALA A 222 -11.01 10.44 2.10
CA ALA A 222 -11.04 9.34 1.15
C ALA A 222 -11.78 8.12 1.72
N VAL A 223 -11.51 7.74 2.97
CA VAL A 223 -12.22 6.65 3.66
C VAL A 223 -13.71 6.97 3.81
N MET A 224 -14.06 8.18 4.23
CA MET A 224 -15.46 8.63 4.33
C MET A 224 -16.18 8.49 2.98
N THR A 225 -15.54 8.94 1.90
CA THR A 225 -16.14 8.92 0.56
C THR A 225 -16.31 7.48 0.04
N VAL A 226 -15.24 6.68 0.08
CA VAL A 226 -15.24 5.32 -0.50
C VAL A 226 -16.13 4.37 0.29
N LYS A 227 -16.21 4.54 1.62
CA LYS A 227 -17.06 3.71 2.47
C LYS A 227 -18.44 4.28 2.72
N ALA A 228 -18.72 5.50 2.26
CA ALA A 228 -19.95 6.23 2.54
C ALA A 228 -20.26 6.25 4.05
N VAL A 229 -19.27 6.59 4.86
CA VAL A 229 -19.37 6.65 6.33
C VAL A 229 -19.10 8.06 6.85
N ASP A 230 -19.60 8.33 8.05
CA ASP A 230 -19.26 9.54 8.79
C ASP A 230 -17.79 9.54 9.26
N LYS A 231 -17.35 10.72 9.72
CA LYS A 231 -15.98 10.93 10.21
C LYS A 231 -15.61 9.99 11.36
N THR A 232 -16.54 9.72 12.28
CA THR A 232 -16.27 8.87 13.46
C THR A 232 -15.91 7.46 13.02
N LYS A 233 -16.73 6.87 12.14
CA LYS A 233 -16.47 5.55 11.55
C LYS A 233 -15.24 5.53 10.66
N ALA A 234 -14.99 6.59 9.91
CA ALA A 234 -13.76 6.69 9.12
C ALA A 234 -12.51 6.69 10.02
N MET A 235 -12.53 7.42 11.14
CA MET A 235 -11.43 7.43 12.10
C MET A 235 -11.24 6.06 12.79
N GLU A 236 -12.30 5.31 13.04
CA GLU A 236 -12.17 3.92 13.52
C GLU A 236 -11.44 3.03 12.51
N ILE A 237 -11.75 3.16 11.22
CA ILE A 237 -11.06 2.44 10.16
C ILE A 237 -9.58 2.87 10.09
N VAL A 238 -9.31 4.17 10.13
CA VAL A 238 -7.93 4.71 10.13
C VAL A 238 -7.13 4.20 11.33
N ARG A 239 -7.72 4.13 12.52
CA ARG A 239 -7.06 3.55 13.71
C ARG A 239 -6.77 2.06 13.54
N LYS A 240 -7.69 1.30 12.93
CA LYS A 240 -7.42 -0.11 12.61
C LYS A 240 -6.25 -0.25 11.65
N LEU A 241 -6.14 0.62 10.64
CA LEU A 241 -4.99 0.64 9.72
C LEU A 241 -3.68 0.95 10.41
N LYS A 242 -3.69 1.86 11.39
CA LYS A 242 -2.54 2.12 12.27
C LYS A 242 -2.11 0.85 13.03
N ASP A 243 -3.07 0.03 13.46
CA ASP A 243 -2.84 -1.12 14.33
C ASP A 243 -2.65 -2.46 13.57
N CYS A 244 -2.87 -2.50 12.25
CA CYS A 244 -2.63 -3.69 11.44
C CYS A 244 -1.14 -4.09 11.49
N VAL A 245 -0.86 -5.38 11.71
CA VAL A 245 0.48 -5.99 11.65
C VAL A 245 0.74 -6.52 10.26
#